data_AF-A0A1F5WEJ6-F1
#
_entry.id   AF-A0A1F5WEJ6-F1
#
_cell.length_a   1.000
_cell.length_b   1.000
_cell.length_c   1.000
_cell.angle_alpha   90.00
_cell.angle_beta   90.00
_cell.angle_gamma   90.00
#
_symmetry.space_group_name_H-M   'P 1'
#
loop_
_entity.id
_entity.type
_entity.pdbx_description
1 polymer ?
#
loop_
_entity_poly.entity_id
_entity_poly.type
_entity_poly.pdbx_seq_one_letter_code
_entity_poly.pdbx_strand_id
1 'polypeptide(L)'
;MSKKRVVIVSEGEWGKVTPLEYEEQVQQFARTFERATGYTFSSSSRTELLAESVQVVATAKEASELVRANTVDVVVFISRSMISEARELKKARPRLKVVVLTGLIPDDEIILVDKMWIGLLGEKLLNTVVFH
;
A
#
# COMPACT_ATOMS: atom_id res chain seq x y z
N MET A 1 -1.76 -4.03 18.80
CA MET A 1 -2.71 -3.38 17.87
C MET A 1 -3.56 -4.46 17.19
N SER A 2 -4.80 -4.18 16.74
CA SER A 2 -5.59 -5.18 15.98
C SER A 2 -4.91 -5.45 14.64
N LYS A 3 -4.71 -6.74 14.29
CA LYS A 3 -4.22 -7.17 12.97
C LYS A 3 -5.13 -6.59 11.87
N LYS A 4 -4.55 -6.24 10.72
CA LYS A 4 -5.24 -5.53 9.64
C LYS A 4 -5.52 -6.44 8.44
N ARG A 5 -6.72 -6.38 7.88
CA ARG A 5 -7.05 -7.08 6.63
C ARG A 5 -6.71 -6.18 5.45
N VAL A 6 -5.79 -6.64 4.61
CA VAL A 6 -5.21 -5.85 3.52
C VAL A 6 -5.68 -6.42 2.18
N VAL A 7 -6.13 -5.54 1.29
CA VAL A 7 -6.41 -5.88 -0.12
C VAL A 7 -5.44 -5.13 -1.02
N ILE A 8 -4.84 -5.83 -1.96
CA ILE A 8 -3.95 -5.29 -2.98
C ILE A 8 -4.66 -5.37 -4.32
N VAL A 9 -4.79 -4.24 -5.00
CA VAL A 9 -5.39 -4.11 -6.33
C VAL A 9 -4.28 -4.14 -7.37
N SER A 10 -4.31 -5.15 -8.24
CA SER A 10 -3.36 -5.29 -9.34
C SER A 10 -3.81 -4.57 -10.62
N GLU A 11 -4.99 -3.96 -10.65
CA GLU A 11 -5.47 -3.20 -11.80
C GLU A 11 -4.54 -2.02 -12.15
N GLY A 12 -4.46 -1.74 -13.44
CA GLY A 12 -3.65 -0.67 -13.99
C GLY A 12 -2.40 -1.19 -14.70
N GLU A 13 -1.57 -0.25 -15.14
CA GLU A 13 -0.36 -0.52 -15.90
C GLU A 13 0.87 0.01 -15.17
N TRP A 14 2.01 -0.66 -15.36
CA TRP A 14 3.30 -0.19 -14.87
C TRP A 14 4.25 0.07 -16.04
N GLY A 15 4.00 1.16 -16.77
CA GLY A 15 4.94 1.69 -17.76
C GLY A 15 5.45 0.65 -18.77
N LYS A 16 6.76 0.40 -18.77
CA LYS A 16 7.44 -0.50 -19.74
C LYS A 16 7.61 -1.95 -19.25
N VAL A 17 7.01 -2.31 -18.12
CA VAL A 17 7.14 -3.64 -17.52
C VAL A 17 6.21 -4.61 -18.25
N THR A 18 6.67 -5.84 -18.50
CA THR A 18 5.80 -6.86 -19.12
C THR A 18 4.70 -7.30 -18.14
N PRO A 19 3.57 -7.85 -18.63
CA PRO A 19 2.51 -8.33 -17.75
C PRO A 19 2.98 -9.37 -16.72
N LEU A 20 3.90 -10.26 -17.10
CA LEU A 20 4.45 -11.28 -16.22
C LEU A 20 5.31 -10.66 -15.10
N GLU A 21 6.24 -9.77 -15.45
CA GLU A 21 7.08 -9.07 -14.48
C GLU A 21 6.24 -8.20 -13.53
N TYR A 22 5.14 -7.63 -14.04
CA TYR A 22 4.20 -6.87 -13.22
C TYR A 22 3.49 -7.77 -12.20
N GLU A 23 2.97 -8.91 -12.63
CA GLU A 23 2.35 -9.90 -11.74
C GLU A 23 3.35 -10.41 -10.68
N GLU A 24 4.58 -10.73 -11.08
CA GLU A 24 5.64 -11.14 -10.14
C GLU A 24 5.92 -10.07 -9.08
N GLN A 25 5.97 -8.79 -9.48
CA GLN A 25 6.14 -7.67 -8.56
C GLN A 25 4.95 -7.52 -7.60
N VAL A 26 3.72 -7.61 -8.10
CA VAL A 26 2.51 -7.60 -7.24
C VAL A 26 2.58 -8.71 -6.19
N GLN A 27 3.00 -9.92 -6.59
CA GLN A 27 3.16 -11.05 -5.67
C GLN A 27 4.31 -10.82 -4.67
N GLN A 28 5.41 -10.19 -5.09
CA GLN A 28 6.49 -9.80 -4.18
C GLN A 28 6.00 -8.76 -3.16
N PHE A 29 5.20 -7.78 -3.57
CA PHE A 29 4.59 -6.82 -2.67
C PHE A 29 3.63 -7.50 -1.69
N ALA A 30 2.74 -8.39 -2.17
CA ALA A 30 1.84 -9.15 -1.31
C ALA A 30 2.61 -9.94 -0.25
N ARG A 31 3.64 -10.69 -0.67
CA ARG A 31 4.55 -11.38 0.25
C ARG A 31 5.25 -10.43 1.19
N THR A 32 5.60 -9.23 0.76
CA THR A 32 6.21 -8.22 1.64
C THR A 32 5.22 -7.68 2.65
N PHE A 33 3.93 -7.50 2.32
CA PHE A 33 2.91 -7.12 3.30
C PHE A 33 2.61 -8.25 4.29
N GLU A 34 2.64 -9.50 3.83
CA GLU A 34 2.57 -10.68 4.70
C GLU A 34 3.80 -10.82 5.61
N ARG A 35 4.99 -10.52 5.06
CA ARG A 35 6.30 -10.65 5.72
C ARG A 35 6.87 -9.35 6.27
N ALA A 36 6.17 -8.21 6.23
CA ALA A 36 6.54 -6.96 6.91
C ALA A 36 6.29 -7.11 8.42
N THR A 37 6.79 -8.23 8.90
CA THR A 37 7.27 -8.62 10.20
C THR A 37 8.74 -8.21 10.29
N GLY A 38 9.14 -7.56 11.38
CA GLY A 38 10.53 -7.69 11.83
C GLY A 38 11.47 -6.49 11.67
N TYR A 39 10.99 -5.25 11.80
CA TYR A 39 11.87 -4.16 12.26
C TYR A 39 11.26 -3.50 13.49
N THR A 40 11.39 -4.16 14.64
CA THR A 40 11.27 -3.52 15.95
C THR A 40 12.63 -2.93 16.31
N PHE A 41 12.72 -1.60 16.36
CA PHE A 41 13.79 -0.87 17.02
C PHE A 41 13.64 -1.00 18.55
N SER A 42 13.76 -2.22 19.08
CA SER A 42 13.84 -2.45 20.52
C SER A 42 14.28 -3.89 20.76
N SER A 43 15.36 -4.03 21.50
CA SER A 43 16.08 -5.25 21.87
C SER A 43 15.30 -6.25 22.73
N SER A 44 13.97 -6.28 22.63
CA SER A 44 13.13 -7.22 23.35
C SER A 44 11.79 -7.43 22.66
N SER A 45 11.55 -8.70 22.32
CA SER A 45 10.25 -9.38 22.27
C SER A 45 9.24 -9.10 21.13
N ARG A 46 8.84 -10.22 20.51
CA ARG A 46 7.66 -10.51 19.67
C ARG A 46 7.58 -9.89 18.27
N THR A 47 7.77 -10.77 17.30
CA THR A 47 7.31 -10.66 15.91
C THR A 47 5.78 -10.48 15.88
N GLU A 48 5.29 -9.24 15.82
CA GLU A 48 3.87 -8.96 15.59
C GLU A 48 3.57 -8.89 14.08
N LEU A 49 2.64 -9.73 13.61
CA LEU A 49 2.09 -9.67 12.26
C LEU A 49 1.24 -8.41 12.12
N LEU A 50 1.61 -7.48 11.24
CA LEU A 50 0.85 -6.24 10.97
C LEU A 50 -0.46 -6.51 10.20
N ALA A 51 -0.47 -7.53 9.34
CA ALA A 51 -1.65 -7.96 8.59
C ALA A 51 -2.19 -9.29 9.12
N GLU A 52 -3.52 -9.38 9.25
CA GLU A 52 -4.25 -10.62 9.53
C GLU A 52 -4.34 -11.49 8.28
N SER A 53 -4.57 -10.83 7.14
CA SER A 53 -4.67 -11.43 5.82
C SER A 53 -4.26 -10.40 4.76
N VAL A 54 -3.69 -10.90 3.68
CA VAL A 54 -3.42 -10.14 2.46
C VAL A 54 -4.13 -10.86 1.32
N GLN A 55 -4.95 -10.14 0.56
CA GLN A 55 -5.62 -10.67 -0.62
C GLN A 55 -5.28 -9.79 -1.83
N VAL A 56 -4.86 -10.40 -2.93
CA VAL A 56 -4.71 -9.70 -4.21
C VAL A 56 -6.01 -9.84 -4.99
N VAL A 57 -6.50 -8.74 -5.54
CA VAL A 57 -7.69 -8.68 -6.40
C VAL A 57 -7.32 -8.06 -7.74
N ALA A 58 -8.00 -8.49 -8.80
CA ALA A 58 -7.66 -8.09 -10.15
C ALA A 58 -8.16 -6.67 -10.47
N THR A 59 -9.24 -6.23 -9.80
CA THR A 59 -9.93 -4.98 -10.12
C THR A 59 -10.23 -4.11 -8.90
N ALA A 60 -10.30 -2.79 -9.10
CA ALA A 60 -10.77 -1.82 -8.12
C ALA A 60 -12.23 -2.06 -7.74
N LYS A 61 -13.02 -2.65 -8.65
CA LYS A 61 -14.40 -3.08 -8.37
C LYS A 61 -14.45 -4.19 -7.33
N GLU A 62 -13.64 -5.24 -7.46
CA GLU A 62 -13.54 -6.31 -6.46
C GLU A 62 -13.12 -5.76 -5.09
N ALA A 63 -12.13 -4.86 -5.05
CA ALA A 63 -11.75 -4.20 -3.80
C ALA A 63 -12.90 -3.39 -3.19
N SER A 64 -13.65 -2.67 -4.02
CA SER A 64 -14.82 -1.90 -3.57
C SER A 64 -15.90 -2.78 -2.96
N GLU A 65 -16.13 -3.97 -3.51
CA GLU A 65 -17.09 -4.95 -2.96
C GLU A 65 -16.65 -5.47 -1.58
N LEU A 66 -15.36 -5.78 -1.42
CA LEU A 66 -14.80 -6.20 -0.12
C LEU A 66 -14.86 -5.06 0.92
N VAL A 67 -14.57 -3.83 0.50
CA VAL A 67 -14.71 -2.65 1.37
C VAL A 67 -16.16 -2.45 1.82
N ARG A 68 -17.14 -2.63 0.92
CA ARG A 68 -18.58 -2.54 1.26
C ARG A 68 -18.97 -3.61 2.27
N ALA A 69 -18.46 -4.82 2.12
CA ALA A 69 -18.65 -5.92 3.07
C ALA A 69 -17.97 -5.69 4.44
N ASN A 70 -17.22 -4.59 4.61
CA ASN A 70 -16.50 -4.24 5.84
C ASN A 70 -15.44 -5.29 6.25
N THR A 71 -14.92 -6.02 5.25
CA THR A 71 -13.93 -7.09 5.44
C THR A 71 -12.49 -6.60 5.31
N VAL A 72 -12.29 -5.30 5.08
CA VAL A 72 -10.99 -4.71 4.73
C VAL A 72 -10.69 -3.48 5.59
N ASP A 73 -9.46 -3.38 6.06
CA ASP A 73 -8.96 -2.24 6.83
C ASP A 73 -8.03 -1.34 6.00
N VAL A 74 -7.34 -1.92 5.01
CA VAL A 74 -6.37 -1.24 4.15
C VAL A 74 -6.54 -1.70 2.70
N VAL A 75 -6.58 -0.75 1.76
CA VAL A 75 -6.52 -1.03 0.33
C VAL A 75 -5.25 -0.41 -0.26
N VAL A 76 -4.52 -1.20 -1.03
CA VAL A 76 -3.27 -0.80 -1.69
C VAL A 76 -3.45 -0.94 -3.20
N PHE A 77 -3.26 0.15 -3.94
CA PHE A 77 -3.22 0.14 -5.40
C PHE A 77 -1.77 0.12 -5.87
N ILE A 78 -1.40 -0.79 -6.77
CA ILE A 78 -0.01 -0.94 -7.24
C ILE A 78 0.32 -0.02 -8.42
N SER A 79 -0.69 0.59 -9.05
CA SER A 79 -0.50 1.49 -10.19
C SER A 79 -0.96 2.93 -9.90
N ARG A 80 -0.20 3.90 -10.44
CA ARG A 80 -0.55 5.32 -10.43
C ARG A 80 -1.84 5.63 -11.18
N SER A 81 -2.20 4.87 -12.21
CA SER A 81 -3.45 5.13 -12.95
C SER A 81 -4.69 4.98 -12.07
N MET A 82 -4.58 4.29 -10.93
CA MET A 82 -5.67 4.04 -9.99
C MET A 82 -5.90 5.15 -8.94
N ILE A 83 -5.21 6.29 -9.04
CA ILE A 83 -5.39 7.41 -8.08
C ILE A 83 -6.84 7.87 -8.03
N SER A 84 -7.53 7.93 -9.18
CA SER A 84 -8.93 8.36 -9.24
C SER A 84 -9.83 7.42 -8.43
N GLU A 85 -9.71 6.12 -8.67
CA GLU A 85 -10.43 5.05 -7.99
C GLU A 85 -10.12 5.03 -6.49
N ALA A 86 -8.84 5.22 -6.12
CA ALA A 86 -8.39 5.31 -4.75
C ALA A 86 -9.02 6.49 -4.00
N ARG A 87 -9.10 7.66 -4.64
CA ARG A 87 -9.75 8.86 -4.09
C ARG A 87 -11.25 8.61 -3.88
N GLU A 88 -11.94 8.02 -4.85
CA GLU A 88 -13.37 7.69 -4.73
C GLU A 88 -13.64 6.70 -3.59
N LEU A 89 -12.80 5.65 -3.47
CA LEU A 89 -12.89 4.67 -2.40
C LEU A 89 -12.71 5.32 -1.01
N LYS A 90 -11.75 6.25 -0.89
CA LYS A 90 -11.49 7.01 0.34
C LYS A 90 -12.63 7.96 0.69
N LYS A 91 -13.23 8.64 -0.30
CA LYS A 91 -14.42 9.49 -0.09
C LYS A 91 -15.60 8.66 0.44
N ALA A 92 -15.84 7.48 -0.14
CA ALA A 92 -16.91 6.60 0.28
C ALA A 92 -16.70 6.04 1.70
N ARG A 93 -15.44 5.82 2.11
CA ARG A 93 -15.07 5.28 3.43
C ARG A 93 -13.93 6.10 4.04
N PRO A 94 -14.21 7.24 4.70
CA PRO A 94 -13.15 8.13 5.22
C PRO A 94 -12.20 7.48 6.23
N ARG A 95 -12.66 6.45 6.96
CA ARG A 95 -11.84 5.70 7.92
C ARG A 95 -10.97 4.60 7.30
N LEU A 96 -11.21 4.22 6.05
CA LEU A 96 -10.40 3.22 5.34
C LEU A 96 -9.01 3.79 5.07
N LYS A 97 -7.96 3.00 5.30
CA LYS A 97 -6.61 3.37 4.85
C LYS A 97 -6.47 3.01 3.38
N VAL A 98 -6.10 3.98 2.55
CA VAL A 98 -5.90 3.78 1.12
C VAL A 98 -4.49 4.23 0.78
N VAL A 99 -3.75 3.40 0.06
CA VAL A 99 -2.37 3.64 -0.36
C VAL A 99 -2.30 3.41 -1.87
N VAL A 100 -1.59 4.28 -2.59
CA VAL A 100 -1.28 4.08 -4.00
C VAL A 100 0.25 4.07 -4.15
N LEU A 101 0.78 3.02 -4.76
CA LEU A 101 2.20 2.92 -5.10
C LEU A 101 2.38 3.46 -6.51
N THR A 102 2.97 4.64 -6.61
CA THR A 102 2.96 5.42 -7.86
C THR A 102 4.31 5.46 -8.56
N GLY A 103 5.38 4.94 -7.96
CA GLY A 103 6.77 5.02 -8.44
C GLY A 103 7.37 6.44 -8.47
N LEU A 104 6.52 7.46 -8.58
CA LEU A 104 6.79 8.89 -8.55
C LEU A 104 5.66 9.58 -7.79
N ILE A 105 5.96 10.57 -6.97
CA ILE A 105 4.96 11.35 -6.25
C ILE A 105 4.47 12.46 -7.19
N PRO A 106 3.14 12.73 -7.31
CA PRO A 106 2.65 13.90 -8.04
C PRO A 106 2.97 15.22 -7.32
N ASP A 107 3.41 16.24 -8.08
CA ASP A 107 3.82 17.55 -7.55
C ASP A 107 2.72 18.30 -6.78
N ASP A 108 1.45 17.99 -7.05
CA ASP A 108 0.27 18.63 -6.45
C ASP A 108 -0.25 17.93 -5.18
N GLU A 109 0.36 16.81 -4.78
CA GLU A 109 -0.09 16.01 -3.65
C GLU A 109 0.68 16.33 -2.35
N ILE A 110 -0.08 16.66 -1.29
CA ILE A 110 0.50 16.83 0.04
C ILE A 110 0.76 15.45 0.65
N ILE A 111 2.03 15.10 0.82
CA ILE A 111 2.42 13.84 1.47
C ILE A 111 2.51 14.04 2.99
N LEU A 112 1.64 13.33 3.71
CA LEU A 112 1.75 13.20 5.16
C LEU A 112 2.46 11.89 5.50
N VAL A 113 3.73 12.01 5.89
CA VAL A 113 4.54 10.88 6.38
C VAL A 113 4.59 10.89 7.90
N ASP A 114 4.54 9.69 8.50
CA ASP A 114 4.74 9.52 9.94
C ASP A 114 6.20 9.88 10.29
N LYS A 115 6.41 10.61 11.39
CA LYS A 115 7.76 11.00 11.84
C LYS A 115 8.67 9.79 12.08
N MET A 116 8.10 8.63 12.44
CA MET A 116 8.86 7.38 12.61
C MET A 116 9.40 6.80 11.31
N TRP A 117 8.80 7.12 10.16
CA TRP A 117 9.28 6.65 8.86
C TRP A 117 10.62 7.28 8.47
N ILE A 118 10.89 8.50 8.94
CA ILE A 118 12.19 9.18 8.75
C ILE A 118 13.32 8.34 9.37
N GLY A 119 13.07 7.69 10.51
CA GLY A 119 14.05 6.84 11.18
C GLY A 119 14.29 5.48 10.51
N LEU A 120 13.29 4.95 9.78
CA LEU A 120 13.37 3.63 9.13
C LEU A 120 13.85 3.69 7.68
N LEU A 121 13.50 4.74 6.95
CA LEU A 121 13.77 4.86 5.52
C LEU A 121 14.97 5.78 5.23
N GLY A 122 15.48 6.47 6.27
CA GLY A 122 16.65 7.35 6.21
C GLY A 122 16.47 8.55 5.30
N GLU A 123 17.49 9.41 5.23
CA GLU A 123 17.55 10.60 4.36
C GLU A 123 17.17 10.32 2.89
N LYS A 124 17.29 9.07 2.42
CA LYS A 124 16.90 8.66 1.07
C LYS A 124 15.43 8.91 0.75
N LEU A 125 14.50 8.63 1.67
CA LEU A 125 13.07 8.85 1.38
C LEU A 125 12.75 10.34 1.29
N LEU A 126 13.30 11.14 2.22
CA LEU A 126 13.18 12.59 2.20
C LEU A 126 13.77 13.16 0.91
N ASN A 127 14.92 12.65 0.46
CA ASN A 127 15.53 13.13 -0.77
C ASN A 127 14.69 12.78 -2.02
N THR A 128 14.09 11.59 -2.07
CA THR A 128 13.18 11.20 -3.16
C THR A 128 11.87 11.99 -3.15
N VAL A 129 11.40 12.42 -1.99
CA VAL A 129 10.15 13.19 -1.83
C VAL A 129 10.34 14.69 -2.05
N VAL A 130 11.52 15.25 -1.74
CA VAL A 130 11.77 16.70 -1.71
C VAL A 130 12.47 17.21 -2.98
N PHE A 131 13.25 16.37 -3.65
CA PHE A 131 14.07 16.80 -4.81
C PHE A 131 13.60 16.25 -6.16
N HIS A 132 12.42 15.63 -6.23
CA HIS A 132 11.71 15.28 -7.46
C HIS A 132 10.32 15.88 -7.41
#